data_AF-A0A9W6T769-F1
#
_entry.id   AF-A0A9W6T769-F1
#
_cell.length_a   1.000
_cell.length_b   1.000
_cell.length_c   1.000
_cell.angle_alpha   90.00
_cell.angle_beta   90.00
_cell.angle_gamma   90.00
#
_symmetry.space_group_name_H-M   'P 1'
#
loop_
_entity.id
_entity.type
_entity.pdbx_description
1 polymer ?
#
loop_
_entity_poly.entity_id
_entity_poly.type
_entity_poly.pdbx_seq_one_letter_code
_entity_poly.pdbx_strand_id
1 'polypeptide(L)'
;MSLSYGQLKFLHTQLISLGVGEFPSQEITEGSYDETLLEIAQNVQLLVNGQYVKMIKNSKMLKECVFQNEKLIEITKSWLLSNTNSPESFKEYVNTIAETIINNISQYSESGEIQRTNILIVSVLFLQIFTQLNFTGPQFNFDDFSGHLGFVNEIFSEYQKTEEFKDQFTKNCLQSLFIAGQQPYQLVNTPLFIILSITLFEKLQKSSISLINLDITLEPEYILAKSGIPKDLNKDSDIVEASISWWRSRAIQILLSTYHDESPILITLSFSLLSKSTVLCFIKHEDVNSEINQSLLVQFYLESSRNSLAANYDTQTIDNLANAKKISGLQFVLTGCKATFTKYQQKSTAALTILAKSSETLVRLSQNEQTESPQNIKLESDLLLERPNYVDIGDDSVFEETEKVMKRIKIDFSARLIQMTNLP
;
A
#
# COMPACT_ATOMS: atom_id res chain seq x y z
N MET A 1 14.41 25.85 6.14
CA MET A 1 13.30 26.47 5.35
C MET A 1 12.05 25.56 5.39
N SER A 2 10.82 26.07 5.36
CA SER A 2 9.58 25.26 5.40
C SER A 2 8.94 25.12 4.02
N LEU A 3 8.47 23.92 3.66
CA LEU A 3 7.71 23.69 2.43
C LEU A 3 6.36 24.42 2.46
N SER A 4 5.85 24.82 1.30
CA SER A 4 4.47 25.33 1.24
C SER A 4 3.48 24.19 1.43
N TYR A 5 2.33 24.48 2.03
CA TYR A 5 1.28 23.48 2.24
C TYR A 5 0.82 22.83 0.91
N GLY A 6 0.79 23.60 -0.18
CA GLY A 6 0.46 23.08 -1.51
C GLY A 6 1.47 22.05 -2.04
N GLN A 7 2.77 22.28 -1.83
CA GLN A 7 3.84 21.34 -2.21
C GLN A 7 3.75 20.05 -1.38
N LEU A 8 3.54 20.16 -0.07
CA LEU A 8 3.33 19.00 0.80
C LEU A 8 2.10 18.20 0.38
N LYS A 9 0.97 18.87 0.14
CA LYS A 9 -0.26 18.23 -0.32
C LYS A 9 -0.08 17.48 -1.62
N PHE A 10 0.63 18.06 -2.58
CA PHE A 10 0.94 17.39 -3.83
C PHE A 10 1.80 16.13 -3.63
N LEU A 11 2.90 16.26 -2.89
CA LEU A 11 3.85 15.17 -2.65
C LEU A 11 3.22 13.98 -1.92
N HIS A 12 2.46 14.27 -0.86
CA HIS A 12 1.78 13.23 -0.09
C HIS A 12 0.60 12.62 -0.86
N THR A 13 -0.07 13.39 -1.72
CA THR A 13 -1.08 12.85 -2.64
C THR A 13 -0.47 11.85 -3.63
N GLN A 14 0.67 12.17 -4.24
CA GLN A 14 1.39 11.26 -5.14
C GLN A 14 1.86 9.99 -4.41
N LEU A 15 2.37 10.15 -3.19
CA LEU A 15 2.79 9.03 -2.37
C LEU A 15 1.63 8.06 -2.13
N ILE A 16 0.43 8.55 -1.81
CA ILE A 16 -0.74 7.70 -1.56
C ILE A 16 -1.29 7.07 -2.84
N SER A 17 -1.39 7.87 -3.91
CA SER A 17 -2.04 7.49 -5.17
C SER A 17 -1.22 6.56 -6.05
N LEU A 18 0.03 6.25 -5.68
CA LEU A 18 0.93 5.34 -6.42
C LEU A 18 0.92 5.60 -7.94
N GLY A 19 1.06 6.88 -8.34
CA GLY A 19 1.38 7.23 -9.73
C GLY A 19 0.36 8.09 -10.47
N VAL A 20 -0.65 8.62 -9.78
CA VAL A 20 -1.60 9.55 -10.41
C VAL A 20 -1.02 10.96 -10.43
N GLY A 21 -0.66 11.41 -11.65
CA GLY A 21 -0.20 12.76 -11.95
C GLY A 21 1.33 12.86 -12.11
N GLU A 22 1.78 13.43 -13.23
CA GLU A 22 3.18 13.83 -13.39
C GLU A 22 3.53 14.88 -12.32
N PHE A 23 4.72 14.78 -11.73
CA PHE A 23 5.31 15.95 -11.07
C PHE A 23 5.35 17.05 -12.14
N PRO A 24 4.84 18.28 -11.89
CA PRO A 24 4.88 19.34 -12.90
C PRO A 24 6.33 19.62 -13.25
N SER A 25 6.83 18.94 -14.28
CA SER A 25 8.17 19.10 -14.83
C SER A 25 8.36 20.51 -15.40
N GLN A 26 7.26 21.20 -15.70
CA GLN A 26 7.22 22.59 -16.13
C GLN A 26 7.34 23.62 -15.00
N GLU A 27 7.08 23.27 -13.73
CA GLU A 27 7.38 24.16 -12.59
C GLU A 27 8.84 23.99 -12.09
N ILE A 28 9.52 22.91 -12.50
CA ILE A 28 10.91 22.62 -12.10
C ILE A 28 11.93 23.44 -12.92
N THR A 29 11.54 24.00 -14.06
CA THR A 29 12.52 24.54 -15.03
C THR A 29 12.93 25.99 -14.86
N GLU A 30 12.32 26.79 -13.99
CA GLU A 30 12.73 28.21 -13.85
C GLU A 30 12.76 28.70 -12.40
N GLY A 31 13.94 28.60 -11.78
CA GLY A 31 14.39 29.46 -10.69
C GLY A 31 13.93 29.10 -9.26
N SER A 32 14.90 28.75 -8.41
CA SER A 32 14.77 28.69 -6.93
C SER A 32 13.94 27.53 -6.36
N TYR A 33 14.38 26.28 -6.56
CA TYR A 33 13.91 25.15 -5.74
C TYR A 33 15.04 24.60 -4.86
N ASP A 34 14.68 24.34 -3.60
CA ASP A 34 15.50 23.73 -2.53
C ASP A 34 15.89 22.30 -2.94
N GLU A 35 17.19 21.98 -2.99
CA GLU A 35 17.73 20.66 -3.34
C GLU A 35 17.05 19.54 -2.53
N THR A 36 16.64 19.85 -1.30
CA THR A 36 15.92 18.93 -0.40
C THR A 36 14.58 18.49 -0.96
N LEU A 37 13.77 19.41 -1.52
CA LEU A 37 12.46 19.06 -2.08
C LEU A 37 12.60 18.19 -3.33
N LEU A 38 13.61 18.48 -4.15
CA LEU A 38 13.90 17.68 -5.34
C LEU A 38 14.29 16.25 -4.97
N GLU A 39 15.12 16.07 -3.93
CA GLU A 39 15.45 14.73 -3.43
C GLU A 39 14.21 13.98 -2.93
N ILE A 40 13.32 14.62 -2.17
CA ILE A 40 12.09 13.99 -1.65
C ILE A 40 11.15 13.62 -2.81
N ALA A 41 10.97 14.52 -3.78
CA ALA A 41 10.15 14.27 -4.96
C ALA A 41 10.66 13.07 -5.78
N GLN A 42 11.97 13.00 -6.03
CA GLN A 42 12.61 11.88 -6.71
C GLN A 42 12.44 10.58 -5.93
N ASN A 43 12.60 10.62 -4.61
CA ASN A 43 12.40 9.47 -3.74
C ASN A 43 10.95 8.95 -3.77
N VAL A 44 9.97 9.84 -3.73
CA VAL A 44 8.54 9.47 -3.86
C VAL A 44 8.29 8.85 -5.23
N GLN A 45 8.80 9.44 -6.31
CA GLN A 45 8.63 8.90 -7.65
C GLN A 45 9.26 7.50 -7.81
N LEU A 46 10.48 7.29 -7.31
CA LEU A 46 11.14 5.98 -7.33
C LEU A 46 10.39 4.94 -6.50
N LEU A 47 9.84 5.34 -5.35
CA LEU A 47 9.04 4.47 -4.49
C LEU A 47 7.74 4.05 -5.17
N VAL A 48 7.04 5.01 -5.78
CA VAL A 48 5.80 4.79 -6.53
C VAL A 48 6.03 3.84 -7.72
N ASN A 49 7.15 4.02 -8.43
CA ASN A 49 7.50 3.19 -9.58
C ASN A 49 8.08 1.81 -9.22
N GLY A 50 8.11 1.44 -7.93
CA GLY A 50 8.68 0.17 -7.48
C GLY A 50 10.21 0.06 -7.64
N GLN A 51 10.92 1.17 -7.86
CA GLN A 51 12.36 1.20 -8.12
C GLN A 51 13.18 1.35 -6.84
N TYR A 52 12.90 0.51 -5.84
CA TYR A 52 13.46 0.62 -4.49
C TYR A 52 14.99 0.48 -4.47
N VAL A 53 15.58 -0.42 -5.27
CA VAL A 53 17.06 -0.56 -5.36
C VAL A 53 17.71 0.75 -5.84
N LYS A 54 17.12 1.41 -6.85
CA LYS A 54 17.64 2.69 -7.35
C LYS A 54 17.52 3.78 -6.29
N MET A 55 16.42 3.79 -5.53
CA MET A 55 16.22 4.72 -4.43
C MET A 55 17.29 4.57 -3.35
N ILE A 56 17.54 3.34 -2.88
CA ILE A 56 18.60 3.03 -1.90
C ILE A 56 19.99 3.42 -2.43
N LYS A 57 20.25 3.18 -3.72
CA LYS A 57 21.53 3.51 -4.37
C LYS A 57 21.75 4.99 -4.64
N ASN A 58 20.70 5.80 -4.79
CA ASN A 58 20.83 7.18 -5.28
C ASN A 58 20.53 8.24 -4.22
N SER A 59 19.61 7.99 -3.28
CA SER A 59 19.28 8.98 -2.25
C SER A 59 20.42 9.18 -1.28
N LYS A 60 20.82 10.45 -1.10
CA LYS A 60 21.81 10.87 -0.12
C LYS A 60 21.27 10.68 1.30
N MET A 61 20.03 11.11 1.53
CA MET A 61 19.33 10.96 2.81
C MET A 61 19.30 9.50 3.26
N LEU A 62 18.92 8.55 2.38
CA LEU A 62 18.89 7.13 2.74
C LEU A 62 20.27 6.55 3.04
N LYS A 63 21.30 6.95 2.29
CA LYS A 63 22.68 6.49 2.55
C LYS A 63 23.19 6.98 3.89
N GLU A 64 23.13 8.30 4.11
CA GLU A 64 23.75 8.95 5.27
C GLU A 64 22.96 8.70 6.57
N CYS A 65 21.63 8.63 6.49
CA CYS A 65 20.78 8.53 7.68
C CYS A 65 20.36 7.10 8.03
N VAL A 66 20.30 6.19 7.05
CA VAL A 66 19.69 4.85 7.22
C VAL A 66 20.67 3.72 6.90
N PHE A 67 21.03 3.50 5.64
CA PHE A 67 21.71 2.28 5.26
C PHE A 67 23.20 2.31 5.59
N GLN A 68 23.94 3.32 5.11
CA GLN A 68 25.41 3.41 5.24
C GLN A 68 25.86 4.23 6.46
N ASN A 69 24.96 4.49 7.41
CA ASN A 69 25.30 5.21 8.63
C ASN A 69 26.16 4.35 9.56
N GLU A 70 27.35 4.85 9.93
CA GLU A 70 28.32 4.12 10.76
C GLU A 70 27.74 3.70 12.11
N LYS A 71 26.95 4.56 12.77
CA LYS A 71 26.36 4.24 14.08
C LYS A 71 25.39 3.07 13.99
N LEU A 72 24.56 3.01 12.95
CA LEU A 72 23.61 1.90 12.74
C LEU A 72 24.35 0.57 12.48
N ILE A 73 25.45 0.63 11.73
CA ILE A 73 26.32 -0.53 11.49
C ILE A 73 26.99 -0.99 12.79
N GLU A 74 27.50 -0.07 13.61
CA GLU A 74 28.12 -0.38 14.91
C GLU A 74 27.13 -0.98 15.90
N ILE A 75 25.92 -0.41 16.01
CA ILE A 75 24.83 -0.95 16.85
C ILE A 75 24.47 -2.37 16.40
N THR A 76 24.43 -2.62 15.10
CA THR A 76 24.12 -3.95 14.57
C THR A 76 25.25 -4.94 14.85
N LYS A 77 26.51 -4.55 14.67
CA LYS A 77 27.66 -5.38 14.98
C LYS A 77 27.74 -5.71 16.47
N SER A 78 27.50 -4.74 17.35
CA SER A 78 27.54 -4.97 18.79
C SER A 78 26.43 -5.92 19.25
N TRP A 79 25.23 -5.79 18.69
CA TRP A 79 24.12 -6.71 18.94
C TRP A 79 24.41 -8.13 18.42
N LEU A 80 24.97 -8.28 17.22
CA LEU A 80 25.37 -9.59 16.69
C LEU A 80 26.45 -10.26 17.55
N LEU A 81 27.39 -9.47 18.10
CA LEU A 81 28.46 -9.98 18.97
C LEU A 81 28.00 -10.37 20.38
N SER A 82 26.90 -9.79 20.89
CA SER A 82 26.45 -10.05 22.26
C SER A 82 25.92 -11.46 22.45
N ASN A 83 25.67 -12.24 21.38
CA ASN A 83 25.13 -13.61 21.39
C ASN A 83 23.84 -13.79 22.20
N THR A 84 23.18 -12.70 22.58
CA THR A 84 21.93 -12.69 23.32
C THR A 84 20.76 -12.64 22.34
N ASN A 85 20.50 -13.73 21.64
CA ASN A 85 19.38 -13.82 20.70
C ASN A 85 18.03 -14.04 21.41
N SER A 86 17.77 -13.27 22.49
CA SER A 86 16.47 -13.29 23.17
C SER A 86 15.47 -12.35 22.51
N PRO A 87 14.15 -12.60 22.64
CA PRO A 87 13.12 -11.71 22.11
C PRO A 87 13.21 -10.28 22.67
N GLU A 88 13.58 -10.13 23.94
CA GLU A 88 13.76 -8.82 24.58
C GLU A 88 14.95 -8.05 24.00
N SER A 89 16.08 -8.73 23.80
CA SER A 89 17.26 -8.13 23.16
C SER A 89 16.96 -7.70 21.73
N PHE A 90 16.20 -8.51 20.98
CA PHE A 90 15.75 -8.15 19.63
C PHE A 90 14.80 -6.94 19.64
N LYS A 91 13.87 -6.88 20.61
CA LYS A 91 12.98 -5.73 20.79
C LYS A 91 13.76 -4.44 21.07
N GLU A 92 14.75 -4.51 21.96
CA GLU A 92 15.62 -3.38 22.27
C GLU A 92 16.38 -2.93 21.04
N TYR A 93 17.01 -3.88 20.32
CA TYR A 93 17.72 -3.62 19.06
C TYR A 93 16.86 -2.88 18.03
N VAL A 94 15.65 -3.38 17.74
CA VAL A 94 14.71 -2.75 16.79
C VAL A 94 14.37 -1.32 17.21
N ASN A 95 14.11 -1.10 18.51
CA ASN A 95 13.80 0.24 19.02
C ASN A 95 15.00 1.18 18.89
N THR A 96 16.21 0.72 19.23
CA THR A 96 17.44 1.51 19.11
C THR A 96 17.72 1.88 17.66
N ILE A 97 17.54 0.95 16.71
CA ILE A 97 17.68 1.22 15.27
C ILE A 97 16.66 2.28 14.83
N ALA A 98 15.38 2.11 15.17
CA ALA A 98 14.33 3.05 14.80
C ALA A 98 14.58 4.47 15.37
N GLU A 99 14.97 4.57 16.65
CA GLU A 99 15.31 5.84 17.29
C GLU A 99 16.53 6.50 16.68
N THR A 100 17.56 5.71 16.33
CA THR A 100 18.76 6.21 15.67
C THR A 100 18.44 6.73 14.26
N ILE A 101 17.61 6.02 13.49
CA ILE A 101 17.12 6.50 12.18
C ILE A 101 16.39 7.84 12.32
N ILE A 102 15.47 7.95 13.29
CA ILE A 102 14.73 9.20 13.54
C ILE A 102 15.68 10.33 13.94
N ASN A 103 16.64 10.07 14.81
CA ASN A 103 17.62 11.07 15.24
C ASN A 103 18.51 11.53 14.09
N ASN A 104 18.98 10.61 13.25
CA ASN A 104 19.79 10.93 12.07
C ASN A 104 19.00 11.82 11.09
N ILE A 105 17.74 11.47 10.78
CA ILE A 105 16.89 12.27 9.88
C ILE A 105 16.56 13.64 10.50
N SER A 106 16.35 13.69 11.81
CA SER A 106 16.10 14.94 12.53
C SER A 106 17.31 15.88 12.50
N GLN A 107 18.53 15.34 12.44
CA GLN A 107 19.76 16.12 12.26
C GLN A 107 19.99 16.53 10.79
N TYR A 108 19.51 15.72 9.83
CA TYR A 108 19.64 15.99 8.40
C TYR A 108 18.73 17.13 7.90
N SER A 109 17.49 17.22 8.42
CA SER A 109 16.48 18.16 7.94
C SER A 109 16.13 19.23 8.97
N GLU A 110 16.05 20.50 8.58
CA GLU A 110 15.78 21.61 9.51
C GLU A 110 14.31 21.77 9.94
N SER A 111 13.35 21.41 9.08
CA SER A 111 11.92 21.62 9.35
C SER A 111 11.21 20.34 9.79
N GLY A 112 10.34 20.46 10.79
CA GLY A 112 9.65 19.32 11.39
C GLY A 112 8.77 18.53 10.40
N GLU A 113 8.16 19.19 9.42
CA GLU A 113 7.33 18.52 8.41
C GLU A 113 8.17 17.73 7.39
N ILE A 114 9.33 18.27 7.00
CA ILE A 114 10.29 17.56 6.13
C ILE A 114 10.86 16.35 6.86
N GLN A 115 11.26 16.50 8.12
CA GLN A 115 11.73 15.39 8.96
C GLN A 115 10.70 14.26 8.99
N ARG A 116 9.44 14.58 9.31
CA ARG A 116 8.34 13.61 9.36
C ARG A 116 8.08 12.96 8.00
N THR A 117 8.17 13.72 6.92
CA THR A 117 7.99 13.20 5.55
C THR A 117 9.12 12.24 5.16
N ASN A 118 10.38 12.56 5.50
CA ASN A 118 11.51 11.67 5.26
C ASN A 118 11.42 10.37 6.07
N ILE A 119 11.04 10.45 7.34
CA ILE A 119 10.81 9.24 8.15
C ILE A 119 9.65 8.43 7.56
N LEU A 120 8.56 9.07 7.13
CA LEU A 120 7.44 8.40 6.44
C LEU A 120 7.93 7.65 5.19
N ILE A 121 8.75 8.29 4.36
CA ILE A 121 9.32 7.66 3.16
C ILE A 121 10.14 6.41 3.52
N VAL A 122 10.94 6.45 4.59
CA VAL A 122 11.70 5.28 5.07
C VAL A 122 10.76 4.18 5.57
N SER A 123 9.73 4.53 6.34
CA SER A 123 8.72 3.57 6.82
C SER A 123 8.01 2.88 5.66
N VAL A 124 7.62 3.65 4.63
CA VAL A 124 6.98 3.12 3.42
C VAL A 124 7.95 2.27 2.60
N LEU A 125 9.21 2.69 2.46
CA LEU A 125 10.24 1.90 1.77
C LEU A 125 10.38 0.51 2.40
N PHE A 126 10.50 0.40 3.73
CA PHE A 126 10.55 -0.89 4.40
C PHE A 126 9.28 -1.72 4.18
N LEU A 127 8.10 -1.09 4.23
CA LEU A 127 6.83 -1.78 3.96
C LEU A 127 6.77 -2.33 2.53
N GLN A 128 7.24 -1.55 1.56
CA GLN A 128 7.22 -1.94 0.15
C GLN A 128 8.24 -3.04 -0.15
N ILE A 129 9.43 -2.98 0.45
CA ILE A 129 10.40 -4.09 0.36
C ILE A 129 9.77 -5.37 0.91
N PHE A 130 9.13 -5.32 2.08
CA PHE A 130 8.42 -6.47 2.63
C PHE A 130 7.32 -6.98 1.69
N THR A 131 6.53 -6.07 1.11
CA THR A 131 5.43 -6.40 0.21
C THR A 131 5.93 -7.09 -1.06
N GLN A 132 7.03 -6.59 -1.63
CA GLN A 132 7.63 -7.19 -2.82
C GLN A 132 8.20 -8.59 -2.56
N LEU A 133 8.83 -8.81 -1.40
CA LEU A 133 9.39 -10.11 -1.02
C LEU A 133 8.33 -11.19 -0.76
N ASN A 134 7.11 -10.81 -0.40
CA ASN A 134 6.08 -11.74 0.06
C ASN A 134 4.85 -11.85 -0.87
N PHE A 135 4.51 -10.81 -1.64
CA PHE A 135 3.25 -10.77 -2.40
C PHE A 135 3.39 -10.50 -3.89
N THR A 136 4.22 -9.54 -4.32
CA THR A 136 4.22 -9.09 -5.72
C THR A 136 5.36 -9.66 -6.55
N GLY A 137 6.54 -9.86 -5.96
CA GLY A 137 7.76 -10.16 -6.71
C GLY A 137 8.15 -9.05 -7.70
N PRO A 138 9.23 -9.24 -8.49
CA PRO A 138 10.24 -10.30 -8.36
C PRO A 138 11.02 -10.19 -7.03
N GLN A 139 11.60 -11.29 -6.56
CA GLN A 139 12.41 -11.27 -5.33
C GLN A 139 13.62 -10.35 -5.48
N PHE A 140 13.99 -9.66 -4.40
CA PHE A 140 15.23 -8.90 -4.36
C PHE A 140 16.40 -9.85 -4.29
N ASN A 141 17.33 -9.71 -5.23
CA ASN A 141 18.65 -10.27 -5.07
C ASN A 141 19.50 -9.28 -4.24
N PHE A 142 19.56 -9.50 -2.93
CA PHE A 142 20.32 -8.63 -2.02
C PHE A 142 21.82 -8.61 -2.34
N ASP A 143 22.34 -9.63 -3.00
CA ASP A 143 23.76 -9.71 -3.35
C ASP A 143 24.17 -8.61 -4.35
N ASP A 144 23.27 -8.25 -5.28
CA ASP A 144 23.51 -7.24 -6.35
C ASP A 144 23.70 -5.81 -5.82
N PHE A 145 23.35 -5.56 -4.55
CA PHE A 145 23.45 -4.24 -3.94
C PHE A 145 23.80 -4.29 -2.45
N SER A 146 24.42 -5.38 -2.00
CA SER A 146 24.93 -5.60 -0.63
C SER A 146 25.74 -4.41 -0.09
N GLY A 147 26.60 -3.80 -0.91
CA GLY A 147 27.38 -2.61 -0.56
C GLY A 147 26.56 -1.35 -0.23
N HIS A 148 25.26 -1.34 -0.53
CA HIS A 148 24.35 -0.23 -0.25
C HIS A 148 23.35 -0.52 0.87
N LEU A 149 23.32 -1.75 1.40
CA LEU A 149 22.39 -2.17 2.45
C LEU A 149 22.91 -1.90 3.88
N GLY A 150 24.21 -1.66 4.03
CA GLY A 150 24.90 -1.32 5.28
C GLY A 150 24.44 -2.14 6.48
N PHE A 151 23.75 -1.57 7.48
CA PHE A 151 23.37 -2.33 8.69
C PHE A 151 22.51 -3.57 8.37
N VAL A 152 21.66 -3.51 7.34
CA VAL A 152 20.85 -4.65 6.88
C VAL A 152 21.75 -5.74 6.28
N ASN A 153 22.83 -5.36 5.61
CA ASN A 153 23.79 -6.30 5.06
C ASN A 153 24.52 -7.09 6.17
N GLU A 154 24.81 -6.47 7.31
CA GLU A 154 25.46 -7.15 8.44
C GLU A 154 24.55 -8.28 8.98
N ILE A 155 23.24 -8.03 9.11
CA ILE A 155 22.26 -9.04 9.52
C ILE A 155 22.19 -10.16 8.47
N PHE A 156 22.05 -9.82 7.19
CA PHE A 156 21.93 -10.84 6.13
C PHE A 156 23.21 -11.65 5.93
N SER A 157 24.37 -11.03 6.15
CA SER A 157 25.65 -11.74 6.12
C SER A 157 25.69 -12.83 7.20
N GLU A 158 25.23 -12.54 8.43
CA GLU A 158 25.12 -13.57 9.47
C GLU A 158 23.99 -14.58 9.19
N TYR A 159 22.87 -14.12 8.64
CA TYR A 159 21.74 -14.96 8.23
C TYR A 159 22.14 -16.03 7.19
N GLN A 160 23.07 -15.71 6.28
CA GLN A 160 23.60 -16.65 5.29
C GLN A 160 24.69 -17.58 5.84
N LYS A 161 25.42 -17.18 6.89
CA LYS A 161 26.53 -17.97 7.45
C LYS A 161 26.08 -19.14 8.31
N THR A 162 25.07 -18.93 9.15
CA THR A 162 24.71 -19.87 10.22
C THR A 162 23.21 -20.16 10.22
N GLU A 163 22.81 -21.41 9.92
CA GLU A 163 21.40 -21.83 9.96
C GLU A 163 20.77 -21.64 11.35
N GLU A 164 21.54 -21.87 12.43
CA GLU A 164 21.07 -21.64 13.80
C GLU A 164 20.69 -20.17 14.07
N PHE A 165 21.49 -19.22 13.56
CA PHE A 165 21.18 -17.80 13.66
C PHE A 165 19.92 -17.47 12.86
N LYS A 166 19.82 -17.99 11.63
CA LYS A 166 18.66 -17.79 10.77
C LYS A 166 17.35 -18.28 11.39
N ASP A 167 17.35 -19.46 12.01
CA ASP A 167 16.18 -20.01 12.69
C ASP A 167 15.81 -19.17 13.92
N GLN A 168 16.78 -18.80 14.75
CA GLN A 168 16.55 -17.96 15.93
C GLN A 168 16.08 -16.56 15.55
N PHE A 169 16.69 -15.93 14.55
CA PHE A 169 16.34 -14.61 14.07
C PHE A 169 14.91 -14.58 13.51
N THR A 170 14.57 -15.55 12.64
CA THR A 170 13.22 -15.70 12.11
C THR A 170 12.21 -15.90 13.23
N LYS A 171 12.51 -16.76 14.21
CA LYS A 171 11.66 -17.01 15.37
C LYS A 171 11.44 -15.74 16.21
N ASN A 172 12.50 -14.98 16.50
CA ASN A 172 12.41 -13.72 17.25
C ASN A 172 11.57 -12.68 16.50
N CYS A 173 11.72 -12.58 15.18
CA CYS A 173 10.89 -11.71 14.35
C CYS A 173 9.40 -12.10 14.42
N LEU A 174 9.09 -13.39 14.25
CA LEU A 174 7.71 -13.89 14.28
C LEU A 174 7.08 -13.74 15.67
N GLN A 175 7.83 -14.03 16.74
CA GLN A 175 7.39 -13.79 18.12
C GLN A 175 7.13 -12.31 18.39
N SER A 176 7.94 -11.42 17.80
CA SER A 176 7.74 -9.97 17.93
C SER A 176 6.47 -9.48 17.25
N LEU A 177 5.97 -10.22 16.26
CA LEU A 177 4.71 -9.93 15.58
C LEU A 177 3.53 -10.71 16.18
N PHE A 178 3.70 -11.38 17.32
CA PHE A 178 2.61 -12.06 18.01
C PHE A 178 1.68 -11.05 18.70
N ILE A 179 0.40 -11.08 18.39
CA ILE A 179 -0.60 -10.14 18.93
C ILE A 179 -1.84 -10.91 19.37
N ALA A 180 -2.15 -10.87 20.67
CA ALA A 180 -3.39 -11.41 21.26
C ALA A 180 -3.74 -12.85 20.82
N GLY A 181 -2.76 -13.75 20.80
CA GLY A 181 -2.97 -15.15 20.40
C GLY A 181 -2.69 -15.44 18.93
N GLN A 182 -2.55 -14.39 18.11
CA GLN A 182 -2.35 -14.50 16.67
C GLN A 182 -0.89 -14.29 16.28
N GLN A 183 -0.42 -15.04 15.29
CA GLN A 183 0.95 -14.95 14.79
C GLN A 183 0.98 -15.00 13.25
N PRO A 184 1.98 -14.37 12.62
CA PRO A 184 2.23 -14.56 11.20
C PRO A 184 2.50 -16.03 10.84
N TYR A 185 2.17 -16.43 9.63
CA TYR A 185 2.55 -17.74 9.10
C TYR A 185 4.09 -17.87 8.99
N GLN A 186 4.61 -19.09 9.12
CA GLN A 186 6.06 -19.33 9.26
C GLN A 186 6.88 -19.07 7.99
N LEU A 187 6.24 -19.06 6.82
CA LEU A 187 6.87 -18.87 5.50
C LEU A 187 7.08 -17.39 5.12
N VAL A 188 6.87 -16.45 6.04
CA VAL A 188 7.09 -15.02 5.75
C VAL A 188 8.57 -14.77 5.51
N ASN A 189 8.90 -14.23 4.33
CA ASN A 189 10.26 -13.83 3.98
C ASN A 189 10.62 -12.51 4.66
N THR A 190 11.69 -12.55 5.46
CA THR A 190 12.31 -11.38 6.12
C THR A 190 11.31 -10.46 6.85
N PRO A 191 10.70 -10.92 7.97
CA PRO A 191 9.73 -10.10 8.71
C PRO A 191 10.33 -8.84 9.37
N LEU A 192 11.67 -8.70 9.42
CA LEU A 192 12.35 -7.51 9.92
C LEU A 192 11.83 -6.22 9.27
N PHE A 193 11.57 -6.22 7.96
CA PHE A 193 11.16 -5.00 7.26
C PHE A 193 9.78 -4.51 7.68
N ILE A 194 8.81 -5.41 7.90
CA ILE A 194 7.50 -5.01 8.42
C ILE A 194 7.58 -4.55 9.88
N ILE A 195 8.45 -5.17 10.69
CA ILE A 195 8.71 -4.75 12.07
C ILE A 195 9.26 -3.32 12.10
N LEU A 196 10.34 -3.04 11.35
CA LEU A 196 10.92 -1.70 11.26
C LEU A 196 9.91 -0.66 10.75
N SER A 197 9.11 -1.02 9.75
CA SER A 197 8.07 -0.16 9.21
C SER A 197 7.03 0.23 10.28
N ILE A 198 6.46 -0.76 10.98
CA ILE A 198 5.46 -0.53 12.03
C ILE A 198 6.05 0.29 13.18
N THR A 199 7.25 -0.04 13.65
CA THR A 199 7.91 0.72 14.72
C THR A 199 8.11 2.19 14.34
N LEU A 200 8.54 2.49 13.11
CA LEU A 200 8.70 3.87 12.66
C LEU A 200 7.35 4.61 12.54
N PHE A 201 6.29 3.94 12.06
CA PHE A 201 4.94 4.52 12.05
C PHE A 201 4.43 4.84 13.47
N GLU A 202 4.65 3.94 14.42
CA GLU A 202 4.27 4.14 15.82
C GLU A 202 4.99 5.34 16.44
N LYS A 203 6.30 5.47 16.19
CA LYS A 203 7.10 6.61 16.66
C LYS A 203 6.63 7.92 16.00
N LEU A 204 6.29 7.90 14.70
CA LEU A 204 5.74 9.06 13.99
C LEU A 204 4.40 9.55 14.54
N GLN A 205 3.54 8.63 14.99
CA GLN A 205 2.25 8.93 15.63
C GLN A 205 2.34 9.08 17.15
N LYS A 206 3.56 9.04 17.71
CA LYS A 206 3.82 9.16 19.15
C LYS A 206 3.00 8.15 19.97
N SER A 207 2.84 6.94 19.44
CA SER A 207 2.16 5.83 20.11
C SER A 207 2.85 5.52 21.43
N SER A 208 2.08 5.38 22.50
CA SER A 208 2.64 5.04 23.83
C SER A 208 2.86 3.53 23.99
N ILE A 209 2.21 2.73 23.13
CA ILE A 209 2.33 1.27 23.10
C ILE A 209 2.83 0.87 21.71
N SER A 210 3.73 -0.12 21.69
CA SER A 210 4.15 -0.75 20.45
C SER A 210 3.38 -2.05 20.24
N LEU A 211 2.96 -2.29 19.00
CA LEU A 211 2.41 -3.55 18.55
C LEU A 211 3.49 -4.64 18.45
N ILE A 212 4.77 -4.25 18.49
CA ILE A 212 5.92 -5.17 18.48
C ILE A 212 6.18 -5.67 19.91
N ASN A 213 6.14 -6.99 20.09
CA ASN A 213 6.22 -7.65 21.40
C ASN A 213 5.20 -7.06 22.39
N LEU A 214 3.93 -7.06 21.97
CA LEU A 214 2.81 -6.58 22.76
C LEU A 214 2.54 -7.54 23.92
N ASP A 215 2.33 -6.99 25.11
CA ASP A 215 1.94 -7.78 26.28
C ASP A 215 0.50 -8.28 26.11
N ILE A 216 0.33 -9.61 26.13
CA ILE A 216 -0.93 -10.31 25.91
C ILE A 216 -1.96 -10.01 27.02
N THR A 217 -1.50 -9.52 28.18
CA THR A 217 -2.37 -9.19 29.32
C THR A 217 -3.11 -7.85 29.18
N LEU A 218 -2.77 -7.04 28.18
CA LEU A 218 -3.39 -5.72 27.99
C LEU A 218 -4.75 -5.83 27.33
N GLU A 219 -5.72 -5.10 27.89
CA GLU A 219 -7.06 -5.00 27.32
C GLU A 219 -7.03 -4.31 25.94
N PRO A 220 -7.78 -4.83 24.93
CA PRO A 220 -7.82 -4.25 23.58
C PRO A 220 -8.15 -2.75 23.55
N GLU A 221 -9.07 -2.30 24.39
CA GLU A 221 -9.49 -0.90 24.47
C GLU A 221 -8.35 0.02 24.94
N TYR A 222 -7.53 -0.46 25.88
CA TYR A 222 -6.36 0.26 26.36
C TYR A 222 -5.30 0.41 25.26
N ILE A 223 -5.09 -0.66 24.48
CA ILE A 223 -4.18 -0.66 23.33
C ILE A 223 -4.64 0.38 22.31
N LEU A 224 -5.92 0.37 21.92
CA LEU A 224 -6.48 1.33 20.97
C LEU A 224 -6.32 2.78 21.45
N ALA A 225 -6.64 3.06 22.73
CA ALA A 225 -6.53 4.40 23.30
C ALA A 225 -5.09 4.94 23.31
N LYS A 226 -4.09 4.07 23.41
CA LYS A 226 -2.67 4.42 23.48
C LYS A 226 -1.92 4.25 22.15
N SER A 227 -2.61 3.82 21.10
CA SER A 227 -2.04 3.58 19.78
C SER A 227 -1.76 4.86 18.97
N GLY A 228 -2.05 6.05 19.49
CA GLY A 228 -1.75 7.32 18.80
C GLY A 228 -2.66 7.60 17.60
N ILE A 229 -3.92 7.14 17.62
CA ILE A 229 -4.90 7.44 16.57
C ILE A 229 -5.26 8.93 16.63
N PRO A 230 -5.17 9.69 15.52
CA PRO A 230 -5.62 11.08 15.50
C PRO A 230 -7.15 11.15 15.59
N LYS A 231 -7.66 11.95 16.54
CA LYS A 231 -9.12 12.06 16.78
C LYS A 231 -9.80 13.02 15.82
N ASP A 232 -9.17 14.17 15.56
CA ASP A 232 -9.72 15.24 14.73
C ASP A 232 -8.62 15.74 13.79
N LEU A 233 -8.59 15.23 12.56
CA LEU A 233 -7.69 15.73 11.52
C LEU A 233 -8.30 16.97 10.86
N ASN A 234 -7.57 18.07 10.88
CA ASN A 234 -7.95 19.27 10.15
C ASN A 234 -7.59 19.12 8.66
N LYS A 235 -8.58 19.35 7.80
CA LYS A 235 -8.45 19.24 6.33
C LYS A 235 -7.37 20.16 5.76
N ASP A 236 -7.14 21.32 6.39
CA ASP A 236 -6.29 22.39 5.85
C ASP A 236 -4.86 22.43 6.41
N SER A 237 -4.54 21.60 7.41
CA SER A 237 -3.20 21.61 8.04
C SER A 237 -2.58 20.23 8.19
N ASP A 238 -3.37 19.18 8.39
CA ASP A 238 -2.84 17.92 8.94
C ASP A 238 -2.51 16.88 7.88
N ILE A 239 -1.99 17.34 6.73
CA ILE A 239 -1.71 16.48 5.57
C ILE A 239 -0.68 15.38 5.88
N VAL A 240 0.36 15.71 6.64
CA VAL A 240 1.43 14.76 7.00
C VAL A 240 0.87 13.70 7.97
N GLU A 241 0.06 14.11 8.94
CA GLU A 241 -0.57 13.19 9.90
C GLU A 241 -1.59 12.27 9.21
N ALA A 242 -2.38 12.81 8.30
CA ALA A 242 -3.29 12.02 7.48
C ALA A 242 -2.54 10.98 6.64
N SER A 243 -1.39 11.35 6.08
CA SER A 243 -0.56 10.45 5.26
C SER A 243 0.04 9.32 6.09
N ILE A 244 0.53 9.65 7.29
CA ILE A 244 1.06 8.66 8.24
C ILE A 244 -0.06 7.70 8.66
N SER A 245 -1.25 8.21 8.96
CA SER A 245 -2.40 7.38 9.35
C SER A 245 -2.82 6.42 8.24
N TRP A 246 -2.88 6.92 6.99
CA TRP A 246 -3.21 6.10 5.84
C TRP A 246 -2.18 4.98 5.64
N TRP A 247 -0.89 5.32 5.61
CA TRP A 247 0.17 4.33 5.40
C TRP A 247 0.32 3.34 6.56
N ARG A 248 0.09 3.78 7.80
CA ARG A 248 0.06 2.86 8.94
C ARG A 248 -1.13 1.90 8.84
N SER A 249 -2.29 2.36 8.38
CA SER A 249 -3.43 1.47 8.10
C SER A 249 -3.05 0.40 7.06
N ARG A 250 -2.35 0.78 5.98
CA ARG A 250 -1.82 -0.17 4.99
C ARG A 250 -0.82 -1.15 5.60
N ALA A 251 0.10 -0.69 6.44
CA ALA A 251 1.07 -1.54 7.13
C ALA A 251 0.37 -2.60 8.01
N ILE A 252 -0.66 -2.19 8.73
CA ILE A 252 -1.48 -3.07 9.57
C ILE A 252 -2.28 -4.05 8.72
N GLN A 253 -2.86 -3.62 7.59
CA GLN A 253 -3.54 -4.53 6.65
C GLN A 253 -2.59 -5.59 6.08
N ILE A 254 -1.37 -5.20 5.74
CA ILE A 254 -0.34 -6.13 5.24
C ILE A 254 0.04 -7.11 6.36
N LEU A 255 0.25 -6.63 7.59
CA LEU A 255 0.48 -7.52 8.74
C LEU A 255 -0.67 -8.50 8.92
N LEU A 256 -1.92 -8.02 8.91
CA LEU A 256 -3.11 -8.87 9.05
C LEU A 256 -3.19 -9.94 7.96
N SER A 257 -2.75 -9.64 6.73
CA SER A 257 -2.69 -10.64 5.65
C SER A 257 -1.64 -11.74 5.84
N THR A 258 -0.72 -11.55 6.81
CA THR A 258 0.22 -12.60 7.21
C THR A 258 -0.34 -13.52 8.30
N TYR A 259 -1.45 -13.17 8.93
CA TYR A 259 -2.04 -13.99 9.99
C TYR A 259 -2.97 -15.04 9.39
N HIS A 260 -3.11 -16.17 10.07
CA HIS A 260 -4.07 -17.21 9.70
C HIS A 260 -5.50 -16.82 10.05
N ASP A 261 -5.70 -16.27 11.24
CA ASP A 261 -7.00 -15.82 11.73
C ASP A 261 -7.04 -14.30 11.91
N GLU A 262 -8.24 -13.80 12.11
CA GLU A 262 -8.52 -12.39 12.31
C GLU A 262 -8.00 -11.87 13.65
N SER A 263 -7.40 -10.68 13.63
CA SER A 263 -7.01 -9.96 14.84
C SER A 263 -7.91 -8.75 15.06
N PRO A 264 -8.84 -8.77 16.04
CA PRO A 264 -9.76 -7.67 16.31
C PRO A 264 -9.05 -6.34 16.59
N ILE A 265 -7.88 -6.39 17.24
CA ILE A 265 -7.06 -5.21 17.54
C ILE A 265 -6.57 -4.57 16.23
N LEU A 266 -5.95 -5.36 15.36
CA LEU A 266 -5.41 -4.86 14.08
C LEU A 266 -6.52 -4.35 13.16
N ILE A 267 -7.65 -5.06 13.09
CA ILE A 267 -8.83 -4.65 12.32
C ILE A 267 -9.38 -3.30 12.83
N THR A 268 -9.55 -3.16 14.14
CA THR A 268 -10.10 -1.92 14.72
C THR A 268 -9.13 -0.75 14.53
N LEU A 269 -7.82 -1.00 14.65
CA LEU A 269 -6.78 -0.01 14.36
C LEU A 269 -6.81 0.43 12.90
N SER A 270 -6.89 -0.51 11.94
CA SER A 270 -6.87 -0.18 10.52
C SER A 270 -8.07 0.68 10.12
N PHE A 271 -9.27 0.40 10.66
CA PHE A 271 -10.46 1.25 10.50
C PHE A 271 -10.32 2.61 11.14
N SER A 272 -9.79 2.68 12.35
CA SER A 272 -9.68 3.94 13.10
C SER A 272 -8.67 4.89 12.44
N LEU A 273 -7.60 4.36 11.85
CA LEU A 273 -6.58 5.13 11.13
C LEU A 273 -7.06 5.56 9.72
N LEU A 274 -7.82 4.70 9.02
CA LEU A 274 -8.36 4.99 7.70
C LEU A 274 -9.82 5.43 7.79
N SER A 275 -10.03 6.68 8.18
CA SER A 275 -11.36 7.28 8.31
C SER A 275 -11.62 8.33 7.23
N LYS A 276 -12.86 8.81 7.14
CA LYS A 276 -13.24 9.86 6.18
C LYS A 276 -12.45 11.16 6.39
N SER A 277 -12.08 11.49 7.63
CA SER A 277 -11.29 12.70 7.91
C SER A 277 -9.91 12.62 7.29
N THR A 278 -9.27 11.45 7.30
CA THR A 278 -7.97 11.19 6.66
C THR A 278 -8.00 11.55 5.17
N VAL A 279 -9.03 11.12 4.43
CA VAL A 279 -9.12 11.36 2.98
C VAL A 279 -9.39 12.82 2.66
N LEU A 280 -10.22 13.47 3.48
CA LEU A 280 -10.63 14.86 3.25
C LEU A 280 -9.44 15.83 3.29
N CYS A 281 -8.33 15.50 3.97
CA CYS A 281 -7.09 16.27 3.92
C CYS A 281 -6.47 16.31 2.51
N PHE A 282 -6.64 15.26 1.70
CA PHE A 282 -6.06 15.16 0.35
C PHE A 282 -6.93 15.78 -0.74
N ILE A 283 -8.25 15.83 -0.53
CA ILE A 283 -9.20 16.32 -1.53
C ILE A 283 -8.98 17.83 -1.75
N LYS A 284 -8.88 18.25 -3.01
CA LYS A 284 -8.87 19.66 -3.39
C LYS A 284 -10.32 20.16 -3.55
N HIS A 285 -10.76 21.05 -2.67
CA HIS A 285 -12.14 21.57 -2.69
C HIS A 285 -12.42 22.53 -3.87
N GLU A 286 -11.39 23.14 -4.42
CA GLU A 286 -11.50 24.06 -5.57
C GLU A 286 -11.94 23.34 -6.86
N ASP A 287 -11.59 22.06 -7.01
CA ASP A 287 -11.96 21.23 -8.14
C ASP A 287 -12.49 19.87 -7.66
N VAL A 288 -13.75 19.87 -7.20
CA VAL A 288 -14.43 18.67 -6.67
C VAL A 288 -14.43 17.51 -7.66
N ASN A 289 -14.45 17.80 -8.96
CA ASN A 289 -14.51 16.80 -10.03
C ASN A 289 -13.15 16.41 -10.60
N SER A 290 -12.06 16.90 -10.00
CA SER A 290 -10.70 16.54 -10.38
C SER A 290 -10.52 15.03 -10.45
N GLU A 291 -9.86 14.56 -11.50
CA GLU A 291 -9.58 13.14 -11.72
C GLU A 291 -8.73 12.56 -10.57
N ILE A 292 -7.86 13.38 -9.97
CA ILE A 292 -7.04 13.02 -8.80
C ILE A 292 -7.94 12.78 -7.57
N ASN A 293 -8.91 13.66 -7.32
CA ASN A 293 -9.87 13.49 -6.22
C ASN A 293 -10.70 12.22 -6.40
N GLN A 294 -11.14 11.93 -7.64
CA GLN A 294 -11.86 10.70 -7.96
C GLN A 294 -11.00 9.46 -7.69
N SER A 295 -9.74 9.47 -8.14
CA SER A 295 -8.82 8.35 -7.91
C SER A 295 -8.55 8.11 -6.42
N LEU A 296 -8.33 9.18 -5.64
CA LEU A 296 -8.14 9.08 -4.19
C LEU A 296 -9.36 8.50 -3.48
N LEU A 297 -10.56 8.94 -3.87
CA LEU A 297 -11.80 8.40 -3.31
C LEU A 297 -12.00 6.93 -3.66
N VAL A 298 -11.73 6.53 -4.91
CA VAL A 298 -11.78 5.13 -5.31
C VAL A 298 -10.82 4.31 -4.45
N GLN A 299 -9.58 4.75 -4.30
CA GLN A 299 -8.57 4.06 -3.50
C GLN A 299 -8.98 3.95 -2.02
N PHE A 300 -9.50 5.02 -1.44
CA PHE A 300 -10.04 4.99 -0.08
C PHE A 300 -11.15 3.96 0.08
N TYR A 301 -12.14 3.93 -0.82
CA TYR A 301 -13.25 2.98 -0.71
C TYR A 301 -12.79 1.54 -0.95
N LEU A 302 -11.82 1.30 -1.84
CA LEU A 302 -11.23 -0.02 -2.04
C LEU A 302 -10.46 -0.48 -0.79
N GLU A 303 -9.63 0.37 -0.19
CA GLU A 303 -8.90 0.03 1.03
C GLU A 303 -9.83 -0.13 2.24
N SER A 304 -10.89 0.68 2.32
CA SER A 304 -11.95 0.51 3.33
C SER A 304 -12.72 -0.79 3.14
N SER A 305 -12.99 -1.18 1.89
CA SER A 305 -13.61 -2.48 1.59
C SER A 305 -12.70 -3.65 1.99
N ARG A 306 -11.38 -3.51 1.82
CA ARG A 306 -10.40 -4.51 2.27
C ARG A 306 -10.40 -4.64 3.79
N ASN A 307 -10.48 -3.54 4.54
CA ASN A 307 -10.66 -3.56 5.99
C ASN A 307 -11.95 -4.27 6.40
N SER A 308 -13.08 -3.97 5.75
CA SER A 308 -14.37 -4.60 6.02
C SER A 308 -14.40 -6.09 5.69
N LEU A 309 -13.75 -6.51 4.61
CA LEU A 309 -13.59 -7.93 4.27
C LEU A 309 -12.77 -8.66 5.34
N ALA A 310 -11.66 -8.08 5.78
CA ALA A 310 -10.84 -8.66 6.83
C ALA A 310 -11.54 -8.72 8.20
N ALA A 311 -12.66 -8.01 8.37
CA ALA A 311 -13.51 -8.03 9.55
C ALA A 311 -14.79 -8.87 9.39
N ASN A 312 -14.97 -9.54 8.24
CA ASN A 312 -16.23 -10.20 7.84
C ASN A 312 -17.47 -9.29 7.89
N TYR A 313 -17.31 -7.99 7.65
CA TYR A 313 -18.41 -7.02 7.57
C TYR A 313 -18.89 -6.88 6.13
N ASP A 314 -19.67 -7.87 5.66
CA ASP A 314 -20.15 -7.95 4.28
C ASP A 314 -20.99 -6.74 3.86
N THR A 315 -21.87 -6.24 4.73
CA THR A 315 -22.73 -5.10 4.43
C THR A 315 -21.92 -3.85 4.13
N GLN A 316 -20.98 -3.51 5.00
CA GLN A 316 -20.09 -2.36 4.83
C GLN A 316 -19.15 -2.53 3.63
N THR A 317 -18.71 -3.77 3.36
CA THR A 317 -17.93 -4.10 2.17
C THR A 317 -18.71 -3.78 0.89
N ILE A 318 -19.95 -4.25 0.79
CA ILE A 318 -20.82 -4.03 -0.36
C ILE A 318 -21.06 -2.53 -0.57
N ASP A 319 -21.31 -1.77 0.51
CA ASP A 319 -21.51 -0.32 0.43
C ASP A 319 -20.26 0.41 -0.08
N ASN A 320 -19.09 0.06 0.45
CA ASN A 320 -17.81 0.63 0.03
C ASN A 320 -17.51 0.30 -1.44
N LEU A 321 -17.71 -0.96 -1.87
CA LEU A 321 -17.54 -1.35 -3.27
C LEU A 321 -18.56 -0.69 -4.19
N ALA A 322 -19.80 -0.49 -3.75
CA ALA A 322 -20.81 0.24 -4.52
C ALA A 322 -20.41 1.71 -4.72
N ASN A 323 -19.82 2.35 -3.71
CA ASN A 323 -19.29 3.71 -3.82
C ASN A 323 -18.08 3.78 -4.75
N ALA A 324 -17.12 2.86 -4.62
CA ALA A 324 -15.99 2.76 -5.53
C ALA A 324 -16.44 2.54 -6.99
N LYS A 325 -17.44 1.68 -7.21
CA LYS A 325 -18.04 1.43 -8.53
C LYS A 325 -18.68 2.68 -9.13
N LYS A 326 -19.45 3.43 -8.33
CA LYS A 326 -20.09 4.68 -8.77
C LYS A 326 -19.07 5.73 -9.20
N ILE A 327 -18.01 5.91 -8.41
CA ILE A 327 -16.98 6.94 -8.65
C ILE A 327 -16.09 6.54 -9.84
N SER A 328 -15.67 5.27 -9.91
CA SER A 328 -14.84 4.79 -11.02
C SER A 328 -15.58 4.70 -12.36
N GLY A 329 -16.91 4.71 -12.33
CA GLY A 329 -17.74 4.41 -13.49
C GLY A 329 -17.60 2.96 -13.98
N LEU A 330 -17.06 2.06 -13.15
CA LEU A 330 -16.87 0.67 -13.50
C LEU A 330 -18.23 -0.01 -13.72
N GLN A 331 -18.41 -0.54 -14.93
CA GLN A 331 -19.56 -1.33 -15.31
C GLN A 331 -19.07 -2.73 -15.67
N PHE A 332 -19.68 -3.76 -15.11
CA PHE A 332 -19.43 -5.13 -15.55
C PHE A 332 -20.74 -5.87 -15.76
N VAL A 333 -20.75 -6.73 -16.79
CA VAL A 333 -21.85 -7.64 -17.10
C VAL A 333 -21.29 -9.06 -17.03
N LEU A 334 -21.90 -9.87 -16.18
CA LEU A 334 -21.60 -11.29 -16.06
C LEU A 334 -22.58 -12.05 -16.97
N THR A 335 -22.08 -12.70 -18.03
CA THR A 335 -22.89 -13.53 -18.91
C THR A 335 -22.43 -14.98 -18.84
N GLY A 336 -23.37 -15.89 -18.61
CA GLY A 336 -23.14 -17.33 -18.76
C GLY A 336 -23.60 -17.75 -20.14
N CYS A 337 -22.66 -18.08 -21.03
CA CYS A 337 -22.97 -18.49 -22.40
C CYS A 337 -22.22 -19.77 -22.74
N LYS A 338 -22.80 -20.62 -23.59
CA LYS A 338 -22.06 -21.73 -24.18
C LYS A 338 -21.15 -21.15 -25.27
N ALA A 339 -19.85 -21.39 -25.18
CA ALA A 339 -18.87 -20.92 -26.13
C ALA A 339 -18.14 -22.09 -26.80
N THR A 340 -17.75 -21.90 -28.06
CA THR A 340 -16.78 -22.73 -28.78
C THR A 340 -15.52 -21.90 -28.97
N PHE A 341 -14.38 -22.41 -28.51
CA PHE A 341 -13.11 -21.68 -28.50
C PHE A 341 -12.25 -21.97 -29.72
N THR A 342 -12.55 -23.05 -30.45
CA THR A 342 -11.89 -23.36 -31.71
C THR A 342 -12.91 -23.84 -32.74
N LYS A 343 -12.64 -23.59 -34.03
CA LYS A 343 -13.43 -24.09 -35.16
C LYS A 343 -13.56 -25.61 -35.24
N TYR A 344 -12.67 -26.36 -34.57
CA TYR A 344 -12.69 -27.82 -34.52
C TYR A 344 -13.43 -28.38 -33.31
N GLN A 345 -13.84 -27.53 -32.36
CA GLN A 345 -14.56 -27.94 -31.17
C GLN A 345 -16.03 -28.22 -31.50
N GLN A 346 -16.41 -29.49 -31.51
CA GLN A 346 -17.79 -29.93 -31.82
C GLN A 346 -18.79 -29.70 -30.66
N LYS A 347 -18.30 -29.58 -29.42
CA LYS A 347 -19.14 -29.41 -28.22
C LYS A 347 -18.90 -28.06 -27.59
N SER A 348 -19.95 -27.23 -27.48
CA SER A 348 -19.89 -25.96 -26.78
C SER A 348 -19.77 -26.18 -25.26
N THR A 349 -18.79 -25.53 -24.64
CA THR A 349 -18.56 -25.56 -23.20
C THR A 349 -19.21 -24.36 -22.55
N ALA A 350 -19.83 -24.53 -21.38
CA ALA A 350 -20.34 -23.40 -20.61
C ALA A 350 -19.16 -22.52 -20.18
N ALA A 351 -19.21 -21.25 -20.56
CA ALA A 351 -18.19 -20.27 -20.24
C ALA A 351 -18.84 -19.08 -19.51
N LEU A 352 -18.21 -18.66 -18.43
CA LEU A 352 -18.55 -17.44 -17.72
C LEU A 352 -17.74 -16.29 -18.33
N THR A 353 -18.42 -15.33 -18.94
CA THR A 353 -17.77 -14.16 -19.56
C THR A 353 -18.06 -12.92 -18.73
N ILE A 354 -17.01 -12.20 -18.34
CA ILE A 354 -17.11 -10.94 -17.63
C ILE A 354 -16.75 -9.83 -18.62
N LEU A 355 -17.75 -9.05 -19.04
CA LEU A 355 -17.53 -7.84 -19.83
C LEU A 355 -17.41 -6.67 -18.86
N ALA A 356 -16.21 -6.17 -18.61
CA ALA A 356 -15.97 -5.02 -17.76
C ALA A 356 -15.50 -3.81 -18.57
N LYS A 357 -16.06 -2.63 -18.28
CA LYS A 357 -15.67 -1.34 -18.85
C LYS A 357 -15.51 -0.32 -17.73
N SER A 358 -14.35 0.32 -17.67
CA SER A 358 -14.05 1.45 -16.78
C SER A 358 -14.18 2.77 -17.54
N SER A 359 -14.28 3.89 -16.81
CA SER A 359 -14.15 5.22 -17.39
C SER A 359 -12.75 5.39 -18.00
N GLU A 360 -12.67 5.75 -19.28
CA GLU A 360 -11.39 5.97 -19.98
C GLU A 360 -10.51 7.02 -19.29
N THR A 361 -11.13 8.01 -18.65
CA THR A 361 -10.44 9.10 -17.95
C THR A 361 -9.55 8.59 -16.81
N LEU A 362 -10.06 7.69 -15.97
CA LEU A 362 -9.29 7.13 -14.85
C LEU A 362 -8.24 6.11 -15.30
N VAL A 363 -8.47 5.44 -16.44
CA VAL A 363 -7.51 4.52 -17.05
C VAL A 363 -6.30 5.27 -17.64
N ARG A 364 -6.51 6.49 -18.16
CA ARG A 364 -5.40 7.32 -18.67
C ARG A 364 -4.49 7.83 -17.56
N LEU A 365 -5.03 8.11 -16.38
CA LEU A 365 -4.25 8.53 -15.21
C LEU A 365 -3.26 7.48 -14.68
N SER A 366 -3.55 6.19 -14.87
CA SER A 366 -2.66 5.10 -14.43
C SER A 366 -1.63 4.70 -15.49
N GLN A 367 -1.80 5.13 -16.74
CA GLN A 367 -0.92 4.82 -17.87
C GLN A 367 0.17 5.89 -18.06
N ASN A 368 1.01 6.09 -17.05
CA ASN A 368 2.29 6.80 -17.19
C ASN A 368 3.45 5.86 -17.57
N GLU A 369 3.18 4.56 -17.73
CA GLU A 369 4.11 3.67 -18.40
C GLU A 369 4.08 3.99 -19.90
N GLN A 370 5.24 4.29 -20.48
CA GLN A 370 5.49 4.10 -21.91
C GLN A 370 5.18 2.63 -22.20
N THR A 371 3.92 2.33 -22.48
CA THR A 371 3.51 1.01 -22.88
C THR A 371 4.24 0.75 -24.19
N GLU A 372 5.21 -0.17 -24.14
CA GLU A 372 5.58 -0.94 -25.32
C GLU A 372 4.25 -1.47 -25.86
N SER A 373 3.74 -0.81 -26.90
CA SER A 373 2.53 -1.27 -27.57
C SER A 373 2.77 -2.73 -27.92
N PRO A 374 1.90 -3.67 -27.52
CA PRO A 374 2.10 -5.07 -27.85
C PRO A 374 2.36 -5.18 -29.35
N GLN A 375 3.38 -5.96 -29.74
CA GLN A 375 3.76 -6.13 -31.13
C GLN A 375 2.50 -6.34 -31.98
N ASN A 376 2.39 -5.61 -33.08
CA ASN A 376 1.21 -5.62 -33.93
C ASN A 376 1.17 -6.96 -34.68
N ILE A 377 0.60 -7.98 -34.04
CA ILE A 377 0.47 -9.32 -34.59
C ILE A 377 -0.60 -9.28 -35.68
N LYS A 378 -0.27 -9.80 -36.87
CA LYS A 378 -1.25 -9.91 -37.97
C LYS A 378 -2.47 -10.70 -37.52
N LEU A 379 -3.65 -10.28 -37.97
CA LEU A 379 -4.97 -10.82 -37.57
C LEU A 379 -5.12 -12.34 -37.77
N GLU A 380 -4.28 -12.95 -38.60
CA GLU A 380 -4.25 -14.39 -38.93
C GLU A 380 -3.02 -15.13 -38.38
N SER A 381 -2.36 -14.58 -37.35
CA SER A 381 -1.23 -15.26 -36.72
C SER A 381 -1.69 -16.47 -35.91
N ASP A 382 -1.09 -17.63 -36.16
CA ASP A 382 -1.29 -18.87 -35.39
C ASP A 382 -0.89 -18.76 -33.89
N LEU A 383 -0.27 -17.64 -33.49
CA LEU A 383 0.02 -17.33 -32.09
C LEU A 383 -1.19 -16.76 -31.33
N LEU A 384 -2.25 -16.33 -32.05
CA LEU A 384 -3.46 -15.79 -31.44
C LEU A 384 -4.50 -16.90 -31.26
N LEU A 385 -5.05 -17.01 -30.06
CA LEU A 385 -6.22 -17.85 -29.81
C LEU A 385 -7.42 -17.31 -30.62
N GLU A 386 -8.20 -18.22 -31.22
CA GLU A 386 -9.44 -17.87 -31.90
C GLU A 386 -10.41 -17.20 -30.90
N ARG A 387 -11.14 -16.17 -31.34
CA ARG A 387 -12.13 -15.51 -30.48
C ARG A 387 -13.26 -16.50 -30.17
N PRO A 388 -13.73 -16.60 -28.91
CA PRO A 388 -14.82 -17.50 -28.56
C PRO A 388 -16.09 -17.14 -29.33
N ASN A 389 -16.66 -18.13 -30.01
CA ASN A 389 -17.97 -18.02 -30.65
C ASN A 389 -19.04 -18.47 -29.64
N TYR A 390 -19.86 -17.52 -29.21
CA TYR A 390 -20.97 -17.78 -28.30
C TYR A 390 -22.16 -18.32 -29.08
N VAL A 391 -22.75 -19.40 -28.59
CA VAL A 391 -24.01 -19.92 -29.10
C VAL A 391 -25.12 -18.95 -28.71
N ASP A 392 -25.90 -18.47 -29.68
CA ASP A 392 -27.08 -17.66 -29.41
C ASP A 392 -27.99 -18.40 -28.42
N ILE A 393 -28.41 -17.69 -27.38
CA ILE A 393 -29.40 -18.19 -26.43
C ILE A 393 -30.73 -18.19 -27.18
N GLY A 394 -31.01 -19.28 -27.89
CA GLY A 394 -32.27 -19.47 -28.61
C GLY A 394 -33.48 -19.43 -27.67
N ASP A 395 -34.53 -18.80 -28.17
CA ASP A 395 -35.89 -18.63 -27.65
C ASP A 395 -36.11 -17.58 -26.54
N ASP A 396 -36.36 -16.33 -26.98
CA ASP A 396 -37.00 -15.26 -26.20
C ASP A 396 -38.36 -15.69 -25.58
N SER A 397 -38.99 -16.75 -26.09
CA SER A 397 -40.27 -17.28 -25.58
C SER A 397 -40.16 -17.97 -24.21
N VAL A 398 -38.98 -18.47 -23.82
CA VAL A 398 -38.76 -19.05 -22.46
C VAL A 398 -38.58 -17.96 -21.40
N PHE A 399 -38.14 -16.77 -21.82
CA PHE A 399 -37.99 -15.61 -20.93
C PHE A 399 -39.31 -14.85 -20.70
N GLU A 400 -40.28 -14.92 -21.62
CA GLU A 400 -41.60 -14.29 -21.44
C GLU A 400 -42.42 -14.92 -20.31
N GLU A 401 -42.29 -16.23 -20.05
CA GLU A 401 -42.99 -16.89 -18.93
C GLU A 401 -42.26 -16.73 -17.58
N THR A 402 -40.97 -16.41 -17.59
CA THR A 402 -40.13 -16.28 -16.38
C THR A 402 -39.81 -14.83 -15.99
N GLU A 403 -40.42 -13.84 -16.65
CA GLU A 403 -40.30 -12.41 -16.32
C GLU A 403 -40.80 -12.05 -14.90
N LYS A 404 -41.47 -12.97 -14.19
CA LYS A 404 -41.84 -12.75 -12.78
C LYS A 404 -40.74 -13.09 -11.76
N VAL A 405 -39.65 -13.77 -12.13
CA VAL A 405 -38.66 -14.26 -11.13
C VAL A 405 -37.21 -13.85 -11.40
N MET A 406 -36.81 -13.57 -12.64
CA MET A 406 -35.45 -13.06 -12.89
C MET A 406 -35.47 -11.56 -13.17
N LYS A 407 -35.10 -10.77 -12.16
CA LYS A 407 -34.73 -9.36 -12.32
C LYS A 407 -33.57 -9.25 -13.32
N ARG A 408 -33.88 -9.15 -14.61
CA ARG A 408 -32.97 -8.53 -15.59
C ARG A 408 -32.73 -7.11 -15.07
N ILE A 409 -31.52 -6.85 -14.61
CA ILE A 409 -31.11 -5.51 -14.20
C ILE A 409 -31.09 -4.65 -15.48
N LYS A 410 -32.22 -3.99 -15.77
CA LYS A 410 -32.28 -2.89 -16.74
C LYS A 410 -31.40 -1.77 -16.19
N ILE A 411 -30.35 -1.43 -16.94
CA ILE A 411 -29.48 -0.31 -16.61
C ILE A 411 -30.19 0.98 -17.02
N ASP A 412 -30.44 1.83 -16.04
CA ASP A 412 -30.95 3.18 -16.22
C ASP A 412 -29.78 4.11 -16.57
N PHE A 413 -29.79 4.69 -17.76
CA PHE A 413 -28.73 5.58 -18.27
C PHE A 413 -28.82 7.01 -17.71
N SER A 414 -29.79 7.30 -16.84
CA SER A 414 -30.10 8.66 -16.37
C SER A 414 -29.40 9.08 -15.07
N ALA A 415 -28.76 8.16 -14.34
CA ALA A 415 -28.18 8.45 -13.01
C ALA A 415 -26.87 9.29 -13.02
N ARG A 416 -26.47 9.86 -14.17
CA ARG A 416 -25.22 10.62 -14.33
C ARG A 416 -25.26 12.06 -13.80
N LEU A 417 -26.38 12.54 -13.24
CA LEU A 417 -26.60 13.98 -13.03
C LEU A 417 -27.15 14.40 -11.66
N ILE A 418 -27.33 13.49 -10.69
CA ILE A 418 -27.89 13.87 -9.39
C ILE A 418 -26.98 13.33 -8.29
N GLN A 419 -26.52 14.22 -7.42
CA GLN A 419 -25.78 13.95 -6.15
C GLN A 419 -24.25 14.09 -6.14
N MET A 420 -23.66 14.92 -7.00
CA MET A 420 -22.41 15.62 -6.62
C MET A 420 -22.66 16.82 -5.69
N THR A 421 -23.93 17.17 -5.42
CA THR A 421 -24.35 18.29 -4.57
C THR A 421 -24.54 17.93 -3.09
N ASN A 422 -24.38 16.67 -2.69
CA ASN A 422 -24.61 16.23 -1.30
C ASN A 422 -23.38 15.54 -0.68
N LEU A 423 -22.20 16.12 -0.88
CA LEU A 423 -21.07 15.93 0.03
C LEU A 423 -21.06 17.13 0.98
N PRO A 424 -21.33 16.96 2.29
CA PRO A 424 -21.06 18.00 3.27
C PRO A 424 -19.56 18.27 3.43
#